data_AF-A0A8J3VAJ5-F1
#
_entry.id   AF-A0A8J3VAJ5-F1
#
_cell.length_a   1.000
_cell.length_b   1.000
_cell.length_c   1.000
_cell.angle_alpha   90.00
_cell.angle_beta   90.00
_cell.angle_gamma   90.00
#
_symmetry.space_group_name_H-M   'P 1'
#
loop_
_entity.id
_entity.type
_entity.pdbx_description
1 polymer ?
#
loop_
_entity_poly.entity_id
_entity_poly.type
_entity_poly.pdbx_seq_one_letter_code
_entity_poly.pdbx_strand_id
1 'polypeptide(L)'
;MVTHLNDIPDGNRFEGAGPTIFARRPWAPESDALVLRDQAVDCMASTAPDHAYLLEVDIAHEVVEVWSAWRDGATPTPEEATLAIIYYAKHDAYQPVV
;
A
#
# COMPACT_ATOMS: atom_id res chain seq x y z
N MET A 1 12.22 8.77 6.48
CA MET A 1 10.85 9.31 6.38
C MET A 1 10.38 8.96 4.98
N VAL A 2 9.35 8.12 4.87
CA VAL A 2 8.71 7.77 3.58
C VAL A 2 7.70 8.89 3.33
N THR A 3 7.84 9.60 2.20
CA THR A 3 6.99 10.77 1.87
C THR A 3 6.01 10.49 0.74
N HIS A 4 6.27 9.45 -0.06
CA HIS A 4 5.40 9.02 -1.15
C HIS A 4 5.17 7.51 -1.05
N LEU A 5 4.07 7.03 -1.63
CA LEU A 5 3.73 5.60 -1.65
C LEU A 5 4.83 4.73 -2.31
N ASN A 6 5.54 5.30 -3.28
CA ASN A 6 6.66 4.64 -3.95
C ASN A 6 7.94 4.54 -3.11
N ASP A 7 7.97 5.19 -1.93
CA ASP A 7 9.13 5.19 -1.04
C ASP A 7 9.07 4.06 0.02
N ILE A 8 8.07 3.17 -0.05
CA ILE A 8 7.79 2.17 1.00
C ILE A 8 8.80 1.01 0.93
N PRO A 9 9.54 0.72 2.03
CA PRO A 9 10.48 -0.39 2.08
C PRO A 9 9.79 -1.73 2.38
N ASP A 10 10.44 -2.82 1.97
CA ASP A 10 9.96 -4.19 2.16
C ASP A 10 9.62 -4.52 3.63
N GLY A 11 8.38 -4.98 3.87
CA GLY A 11 7.89 -5.47 5.17
C GLY A 11 8.38 -6.90 5.48
N ASN A 12 8.63 -7.20 6.76
CA ASN A 12 9.03 -8.53 7.21
C ASN A 12 7.78 -9.30 7.68
N ARG A 13 7.38 -10.33 6.92
CA ARG A 13 6.06 -10.96 6.91
C ARG A 13 5.62 -11.72 8.18
N PHE A 14 6.40 -11.75 9.27
CA PHE A 14 6.19 -12.72 10.37
C PHE A 14 6.43 -12.25 11.82
N GLU A 15 6.63 -10.97 12.12
CA GLU A 15 6.72 -10.49 13.51
C GLU A 15 5.91 -9.21 13.74
N GLY A 16 4.85 -9.30 14.58
CA GLY A 16 3.97 -8.18 14.93
C GLY A 16 2.93 -7.83 13.87
N ALA A 17 2.06 -6.86 14.16
CA ALA A 17 1.25 -6.23 13.12
C ALA A 17 2.22 -5.44 12.23
N GLY A 18 2.42 -5.92 11.00
CA GLY A 18 3.34 -5.34 10.04
C GLY A 18 3.05 -3.86 9.76
N PRO A 19 3.99 -3.14 9.11
CA PRO A 19 3.78 -1.74 8.79
C PRO A 19 2.49 -1.51 8.00
N THR A 20 1.77 -0.46 8.32
CA THR A 20 0.50 -0.10 7.68
C THR A 20 0.62 1.22 6.94
N ILE A 21 0.06 1.24 5.73
CA ILE A 21 0.04 2.40 4.85
C ILE A 21 -1.25 3.19 5.09
N PHE A 22 -1.10 4.49 5.30
CA PHE A 22 -2.19 5.45 5.31
C PHE A 22 -1.99 6.45 4.17
N ALA A 23 -3.06 6.83 3.48
CA ALA A 23 -3.00 7.76 2.36
C ALA A 23 -4.19 8.72 2.35
N ARG A 24 -3.93 9.95 1.89
CA ARG A 24 -4.96 10.97 1.73
C ARG A 24 -5.95 10.60 0.63
N ARG A 25 -7.25 10.74 0.93
CA ARG A 25 -8.32 10.53 -0.05
C ARG A 25 -8.52 11.76 -0.96
N PRO A 26 -8.99 11.56 -2.22
CA PRO A 26 -9.17 10.28 -2.90
C PRO A 26 -7.81 9.62 -3.22
N TRP A 27 -7.73 8.30 -3.14
CA TRP A 27 -6.48 7.59 -3.44
C TRP A 27 -6.16 7.65 -4.93
N ALA A 28 -5.03 8.29 -5.22
CA ALA A 28 -4.37 8.43 -6.51
C ALA A 28 -2.85 8.25 -6.33
N PRO A 29 -2.07 8.01 -7.38
CA PRO A 29 -0.61 7.83 -7.25
C PRO A 29 0.13 8.99 -6.58
N GLU A 30 -0.38 10.21 -6.71
CA GLU A 30 0.18 11.42 -6.13
C GLU A 30 -0.36 11.74 -4.73
N SER A 31 -1.22 10.87 -4.17
CA SER A 31 -1.75 11.04 -2.81
C SER A 31 -0.62 11.06 -1.79
N ASP A 32 -0.68 12.03 -0.87
CA ASP A 32 0.17 12.04 0.32
C ASP A 32 -0.04 10.75 1.11
N ALA A 33 1.06 10.13 1.54
CA ALA A 33 1.06 8.81 2.17
C ALA A 33 2.11 8.69 3.25
N LEU A 34 1.79 7.93 4.30
CA LEU A 34 2.67 7.64 5.41
C LEU A 34 2.59 6.16 5.78
N VAL A 35 3.69 5.63 6.30
CA VAL A 35 3.77 4.26 6.82
C VAL A 35 4.02 4.32 8.32
N LEU A 36 3.12 3.68 9.09
CA LEU A 36 3.29 3.50 10.53
C LEU A 36 3.78 2.08 10.80
N ARG A 37 4.78 1.97 11.67
CA ARG A 37 5.30 0.70 12.19
C ARG A 37 4.80 0.56 13.63
N ASP A 38 4.36 -0.64 14.00
CA ASP A 38 3.89 -1.02 15.34
C ASP A 38 2.49 -0.49 15.73
N GLN A 39 1.86 -1.15 16.71
CA GLN A 39 0.48 -0.92 17.19
C GLN A 39 0.26 0.47 17.85
N ALA A 40 0.53 1.54 17.13
CA ALA A 40 -0.11 2.83 17.34
C ALA A 40 -1.59 2.79 16.87
N VAL A 41 -2.29 1.67 17.06
CA VAL A 41 -3.74 1.55 16.88
C VAL A 41 -4.50 2.40 17.90
N ASP A 42 -3.83 2.85 18.97
CA ASP A 42 -4.32 3.92 19.86
C ASP A 42 -4.10 5.35 19.30
N CYS A 43 -3.48 5.48 18.12
CA CYS A 43 -3.19 6.75 17.47
C CYS A 43 -4.04 7.00 16.22
N MET A 44 -5.29 6.54 16.22
CA MET A 44 -6.36 7.14 15.38
C MET A 44 -6.48 8.66 15.58
N ALA A 45 -5.84 9.21 16.63
CA ALA A 45 -5.77 10.64 16.92
C ALA A 45 -4.54 11.38 16.31
N SER A 46 -3.57 10.69 15.68
CA SER A 46 -2.31 11.31 15.26
C SER A 46 -1.96 11.20 13.77
N THR A 47 -2.69 10.41 12.98
CA THR A 47 -2.58 10.53 11.51
C THR A 47 -3.18 11.87 11.13
N ALA A 48 -2.49 12.63 10.27
CA ALA A 48 -3.03 13.90 9.76
C ALA A 48 -4.50 13.73 9.35
N PRO A 49 -5.38 14.72 9.61
CA PRO A 49 -6.84 14.56 9.65
C PRO A 49 -7.50 14.05 8.34
N ASP A 50 -6.73 13.89 7.28
CA ASP A 50 -7.14 13.46 5.95
C ASP A 50 -6.54 12.11 5.49
N HIS A 51 -5.70 11.47 6.30
CA HIS A 51 -5.08 10.17 5.99
C HIS A 51 -5.96 9.01 6.46
N ALA A 52 -6.40 8.17 5.53
CA ALA A 52 -7.17 6.97 5.79
C ALA A 52 -6.29 5.72 5.65
N TYR A 53 -6.60 4.68 6.42
CA TYR A 53 -6.02 3.34 6.23
C TYR A 53 -6.18 2.92 4.76
N LEU A 54 -5.06 2.60 4.10
CA LEU A 54 -5.03 2.12 2.73
C LEU A 54 -4.86 0.60 2.71
N LEU A 55 -3.76 0.09 3.25
CA LEU A 55 -3.38 -1.32 3.20
C LEU A 55 -2.18 -1.62 4.12
N GLU A 56 -2.01 -2.85 4.60
CA GLU A 56 -0.73 -3.29 5.15
C GLU A 56 0.35 -3.37 4.06
N VAL A 57 1.60 -3.06 4.42
CA VAL A 57 2.74 -3.14 3.49
C VAL A 57 2.92 -4.56 2.95
N ASP A 58 2.75 -5.58 3.79
CA ASP A 58 2.90 -6.98 3.34
C ASP A 58 1.86 -7.37 2.29
N ILE A 59 0.61 -6.91 2.44
CA ILE A 59 -0.43 -7.12 1.42
C ILE A 59 -0.13 -6.28 0.18
N ALA A 60 0.40 -5.06 0.31
CA ALA A 60 0.84 -4.27 -0.84
C ALA A 60 1.92 -4.98 -1.66
N HIS A 61 2.89 -5.65 -1.02
CA HIS A 61 3.87 -6.50 -1.72
C HIS A 61 3.20 -7.66 -2.43
N GLU A 62 2.29 -8.36 -1.76
CA GLU A 62 1.54 -9.47 -2.36
C GLU A 62 0.76 -9.02 -3.60
N VAL A 63 0.13 -7.84 -3.55
CA VAL A 63 -0.58 -7.27 -4.70
C VAL A 63 0.36 -7.06 -5.89
N VAL A 64 1.57 -6.54 -5.65
CA VAL A 64 2.59 -6.34 -6.69
C VAL A 64 3.10 -7.69 -7.24
N GLU A 65 3.30 -8.68 -6.37
CA GLU A 65 3.69 -10.04 -6.77
C GLU A 65 2.62 -10.69 -7.66
N VAL A 66 1.34 -10.61 -7.27
CA VAL A 66 0.21 -11.13 -8.06
C VAL A 66 0.05 -10.37 -9.37
N TRP A 67 0.18 -9.04 -9.35
CA TRP A 67 0.14 -8.22 -10.56
C TRP A 67 1.18 -8.67 -11.59
N SER A 68 2.40 -8.95 -11.12
CA SER A 68 3.52 -9.43 -11.95
C SER A 68 3.26 -10.84 -12.47
N ALA A 69 2.84 -11.75 -11.58
CA ALA A 69 2.54 -13.15 -11.94
C ALA A 69 1.44 -13.26 -13.01
N TRP A 70 0.45 -12.37 -12.97
CA TRP A 70 -0.65 -12.36 -13.96
C TRP A 70 -0.24 -11.71 -15.29
N ARG A 71 0.89 -11.00 -15.35
CA ARG A 71 1.43 -10.36 -16.57
C ARG A 71 2.73 -11.02 -17.02
N ASP A 72 2.75 -12.35 -16.99
CA ASP A 72 3.89 -13.18 -17.43
C ASP A 72 5.23 -12.81 -16.76
N GLY A 73 5.20 -12.37 -15.50
CA GLY A 73 6.38 -11.96 -14.74
C GLY A 73 6.90 -10.57 -15.07
N ALA A 74 6.10 -9.70 -15.71
CA ALA A 74 6.48 -8.32 -15.97
C ALA A 74 6.82 -7.56 -14.68
N THR A 75 7.87 -6.74 -14.70
CA THR A 75 8.20 -5.82 -13.59
C THR A 75 7.34 -4.57 -13.70
N PRO A 76 6.48 -4.26 -12.72
CA PRO A 76 5.68 -3.04 -12.75
C PRO A 76 6.57 -1.81 -12.60
N THR A 77 6.18 -0.73 -13.27
CA THR A 77 6.62 0.62 -12.92
C THR A 77 6.06 1.02 -11.54
N PRO A 78 6.64 2.04 -10.87
CA PRO A 78 6.10 2.52 -9.59
C PRO A 78 4.63 2.97 -9.68
N GLU A 79 4.23 3.56 -10.81
CA GLU A 79 2.84 3.94 -11.06
C GLU A 79 1.92 2.73 -11.20
N GLU A 80 2.31 1.71 -11.96
CA GLU A 80 1.52 0.47 -12.11
C GLU A 80 1.37 -0.28 -10.78
N ALA A 81 2.45 -0.39 -10.00
CA ALA A 81 2.42 -0.98 -8.67
C ALA A 81 1.45 -0.22 -7.75
N THR A 82 1.53 1.11 -7.76
CA THR A 82 0.62 1.97 -6.99
C THR A 82 -0.83 1.82 -7.42
N LEU A 83 -1.11 1.76 -8.73
CA LEU A 83 -2.45 1.56 -9.26
C LEU A 83 -3.02 0.19 -8.88
N ALA A 84 -2.20 -0.86 -8.87
CA ALA A 84 -2.58 -2.19 -8.42
C ALA A 84 -2.96 -2.20 -6.94
N ILE A 85 -2.17 -1.54 -6.09
CA ILE A 85 -2.44 -1.39 -4.65
C ILE A 85 -3.74 -0.61 -4.42
N ILE A 86 -3.93 0.52 -5.12
CA ILE A 86 -5.16 1.31 -5.02
C ILE A 86 -6.38 0.50 -5.49
N TYR A 87 -6.23 -0.31 -6.52
CA TYR A 87 -7.30 -1.21 -6.99
C TYR A 87 -7.65 -2.21 -5.90
N TYR A 88 -6.66 -2.89 -5.31
CA TYR A 88 -6.90 -3.85 -4.23
C TYR A 88 -7.59 -3.19 -3.04
N ALA A 89 -7.09 -2.05 -2.56
CA ALA A 89 -7.70 -1.34 -1.44
C ALA A 89 -9.15 -0.88 -1.69
N LYS A 90 -9.54 -0.65 -2.96
CA LYS A 90 -10.90 -0.25 -3.34
C LYS A 90 -11.84 -1.43 -3.57
N HIS A 91 -11.32 -2.56 -4.01
CA HIS A 91 -12.11 -3.68 -4.52
C HIS A 91 -11.98 -4.97 -3.72
N ASP A 92 -11.03 -5.01 -2.78
CA ASP A 92 -10.66 -6.23 -2.04
C ASP A 92 -10.36 -7.41 -2.99
N ALA A 93 -9.69 -7.09 -4.11
CA ALA A 93 -9.42 -8.01 -5.21
C ALA A 93 -8.19 -7.56 -6.01
N TYR A 94 -7.43 -8.51 -6.57
CA TYR A 94 -6.29 -8.18 -7.42
C TYR A 94 -6.73 -7.60 -8.78
N GLN A 95 -5.91 -6.71 -9.34
CA GLN A 95 -6.20 -6.07 -10.63
C GLN A 95 -6.20 -7.10 -11.77
N PRO A 96 -7.32 -7.27 -12.50
CA PRO A 96 -7.39 -8.25 -13.58
C PRO A 96 -6.48 -7.89 -14.77
N VAL A 97 -6.19 -8.90 -15.58
CA VAL A 97 -5.59 -8.74 -16.91
C VAL A 97 -6.75 -8.60 -17.89
N VAL A 98 -6.69 -7.59 -18.75
CA VAL A 98 -7.65 -7.37 -19.85
C VAL A 98 -7.08 -7.87 -21.17
#